data_AF-A0A2D6FCJ7-F1
#
_entry.id   AF-A0A2D6FCJ7-F1
#
_cell.length_a   1.000
_cell.length_b   1.000
_cell.length_c   1.000
_cell.angle_alpha   90.00
_cell.angle_beta   90.00
_cell.angle_gamma   90.00
#
_symmetry.space_group_name_H-M   'P 1'
#
loop_
_entity.id
_entity.type
_entity.pdbx_description
1 polymer ?
#
loop_
_entity_poly.entity_id
_entity_poly.type
_entity_poly.pdbx_seq_one_letter_code
_entity_poly.pdbx_strand_id
1 'polypeptide(L)'
;MHALAFTCLAVMASIPALNEGPVLAHAGHGDEFVQTGSVRQVKANPNRDQMLGIVSEKPKVETNGQLSVPNVAIVKANGQPYVFVFSGTTYDPVVIKPGSVSVDRTVVLDGVTADEKIVVSGALSIFAESQKNKR
;
A
#
# COMPACT_ATOMS: atom_id res chain seq x y z
N MET A 1 30.96 43.65 -73.30
CA MET A 1 31.79 42.44 -73.51
C MET A 1 31.32 41.39 -72.51
N HIS A 2 31.23 40.11 -72.89
CA HIS A 2 30.71 39.02 -72.04
C HIS A 2 31.78 37.98 -71.70
N ALA A 3 31.88 37.60 -70.42
CA ALA A 3 32.52 36.40 -69.84
C ALA A 3 32.17 36.45 -68.32
N LEU A 4 31.68 35.44 -67.56
CA LEU A 4 31.85 33.96 -67.51
C LEU A 4 33.28 33.48 -67.25
N ALA A 5 33.59 32.46 -66.43
CA ALA A 5 32.81 31.63 -65.49
C ALA A 5 33.62 31.48 -64.17
N PHE A 6 33.38 30.66 -63.12
CA PHE A 6 32.69 29.37 -62.88
C PHE A 6 32.05 29.42 -61.46
N THR A 7 30.87 28.83 -61.17
CA THR A 7 30.49 27.40 -61.04
C THR A 7 31.05 26.68 -59.80
N CYS A 8 30.18 26.35 -58.83
CA CYS A 8 29.97 24.98 -58.33
C CYS A 8 28.64 24.88 -57.56
N LEU A 9 28.07 23.67 -57.46
CA LEU A 9 26.80 23.38 -56.77
C LEU A 9 27.06 22.41 -55.61
N ALA A 10 26.46 22.67 -54.43
CA ALA A 10 26.52 21.75 -53.30
C ALA A 10 25.14 21.66 -52.63
N VAL A 11 24.50 20.50 -52.72
CA VAL A 11 23.23 20.19 -52.05
C VAL A 11 23.51 19.46 -50.74
N MET A 12 22.94 19.96 -49.64
CA MET A 12 22.66 19.18 -48.44
C MET A 12 21.29 19.57 -47.91
N ALA A 13 20.38 18.60 -47.82
CA ALA A 13 19.06 18.76 -47.22
C ALA A 13 19.08 18.23 -45.78
N SER A 14 18.48 18.97 -44.85
CA SER A 14 18.46 18.60 -43.44
C SER A 14 17.12 18.88 -42.76
N ILE A 15 16.38 17.79 -42.51
CA ILE A 15 15.55 17.53 -41.33
C ILE A 15 14.47 18.60 -40.99
N PRO A 16 13.20 18.37 -41.34
CA PRO A 16 12.10 18.92 -40.52
C PRO A 16 12.12 18.20 -39.16
N ALA A 17 12.51 18.89 -38.10
CA ALA A 17 12.46 18.33 -36.75
C ALA A 17 11.01 18.10 -36.33
N LEU A 18 10.70 16.88 -35.88
CA LEU A 18 9.39 16.56 -35.29
C LEU A 18 9.29 17.28 -33.94
N ASN A 19 8.63 18.44 -33.92
CA ASN A 19 8.34 19.18 -32.69
C ASN A 19 7.18 18.51 -31.95
N GLU A 20 7.46 17.33 -31.39
CA GLU A 20 6.59 16.66 -30.43
C GLU A 20 6.53 17.52 -29.16
N GLY A 21 5.45 18.31 -29.04
CA GLY A 21 5.26 19.19 -27.89
C GLY A 21 5.27 18.40 -26.58
N PRO A 22 5.91 18.90 -25.50
CA PRO A 22 6.11 18.13 -24.29
C PRO A 22 4.76 17.80 -23.64
N VAL A 23 4.33 16.54 -23.77
CA VAL A 23 3.08 16.03 -23.19
C VAL A 23 3.27 15.86 -21.69
N LEU A 24 3.12 16.97 -20.96
CA LEU A 24 3.44 17.09 -19.53
C LEU A 24 2.39 16.38 -18.66
N ALA A 25 2.43 15.05 -18.67
CA ALA A 25 1.56 14.17 -17.90
C ALA A 25 1.87 14.26 -16.39
N HIS A 26 1.37 15.31 -15.73
CA HIS A 26 1.34 15.41 -14.27
C HIS A 26 0.35 14.40 -13.68
N ALA A 27 0.78 13.15 -13.57
CA ALA A 27 0.15 12.13 -12.72
C ALA A 27 0.40 12.50 -11.25
N GLY A 28 -0.41 13.44 -10.73
CA GLY A 28 -0.39 13.83 -9.33
C GLY A 28 -0.73 12.63 -8.44
N HIS A 29 0.21 12.25 -7.57
CA HIS A 29 0.07 11.05 -6.72
C HIS A 29 0.72 11.22 -5.32
N GLY A 30 1.01 12.46 -4.91
CA GLY A 30 1.90 12.77 -3.79
C GLY A 30 1.25 13.00 -2.42
N ASP A 31 -0.04 13.36 -2.37
CA ASP A 31 -0.67 13.93 -1.16
C ASP A 31 -1.88 13.13 -0.63
N GLU A 32 -2.36 12.10 -1.33
CA GLU A 32 -3.60 11.41 -0.96
C GLU A 32 -3.45 10.42 0.22
N PHE A 33 -2.22 10.22 0.72
CA PHE A 33 -1.88 9.26 1.78
C PHE A 33 -1.26 9.91 3.05
N VAL A 34 -1.67 11.14 3.40
CA VAL A 34 -1.23 11.76 4.66
C VAL A 34 -1.73 10.93 5.87
N GLN A 35 -0.82 10.41 6.69
CA GLN A 35 -1.16 9.66 7.92
C GLN A 35 -1.70 10.62 9.02
N THR A 36 -2.93 11.10 8.83
CA THR A 36 -3.59 12.10 9.69
C THR A 36 -4.22 11.49 10.95
N GLY A 37 -3.38 10.89 11.80
CA GLY A 37 -3.72 10.54 13.18
C GLY A 37 -3.80 9.04 13.48
N SER A 38 -4.44 8.72 14.61
CA SER A 38 -4.56 7.37 15.16
C SER A 38 -5.37 6.44 14.25
N VAL A 39 -4.91 5.19 14.13
CA VAL A 39 -5.62 4.14 13.40
C VAL A 39 -7.01 3.94 14.03
N ARG A 40 -8.05 3.97 13.20
CA ARG A 40 -9.46 3.98 13.64
C ARG A 40 -10.11 2.60 13.50
N GLN A 41 -11.09 2.31 14.35
CA GLN A 41 -12.02 1.20 14.12
C GLN A 41 -12.75 1.39 12.79
N VAL A 42 -12.81 0.33 11.98
CA VAL A 42 -13.54 0.28 10.71
C VAL A 42 -14.80 -0.58 10.88
N LYS A 43 -15.95 -0.13 10.35
CA LYS A 43 -17.15 -0.96 10.32
C LYS A 43 -17.06 -1.99 9.19
N ALA A 44 -17.26 -3.27 9.50
CA ALA A 44 -17.28 -4.33 8.50
C ALA A 44 -18.48 -4.19 7.54
N ASN A 45 -18.31 -4.64 6.30
CA ASN A 45 -19.33 -4.63 5.26
C ASN A 45 -19.08 -5.81 4.30
N PRO A 46 -19.83 -6.92 4.41
CA PRO A 46 -19.47 -8.18 3.75
C PRO A 46 -19.33 -8.06 2.22
N ASN A 47 -20.07 -7.16 1.56
CA ASN A 47 -19.92 -6.91 0.12
C ASN A 47 -18.55 -6.30 -0.21
N ARG A 48 -18.12 -5.29 0.57
CA ARG A 48 -16.79 -4.68 0.42
C ARG A 48 -15.69 -5.65 0.83
N ASP A 49 -15.90 -6.37 1.93
CA ASP A 49 -14.91 -7.27 2.51
C ASP A 49 -14.63 -8.43 1.54
N GLN A 50 -15.67 -8.96 0.88
CA GLN A 50 -15.55 -9.92 -0.22
C GLN A 50 -14.83 -9.32 -1.45
N MET A 51 -15.21 -8.11 -1.90
CA MET A 51 -14.56 -7.44 -3.04
C MET A 51 -13.07 -7.11 -2.79
N LEU A 52 -12.68 -6.90 -1.53
CA LEU A 52 -11.32 -6.56 -1.12
C LEU A 52 -10.50 -7.78 -0.69
N GLY A 53 -11.06 -9.00 -0.77
CA GLY A 53 -10.40 -10.23 -0.35
C GLY A 53 -10.01 -10.26 1.13
N ILE A 54 -10.81 -9.62 1.99
CA ILE A 54 -10.54 -9.54 3.43
C ILE A 54 -10.87 -10.90 4.08
N VAL A 55 -9.86 -11.48 4.73
CA VAL A 55 -9.95 -12.79 5.41
C VAL A 55 -9.43 -12.64 6.84
N SER A 56 -10.14 -13.23 7.80
CA SER A 56 -9.79 -13.19 9.22
C SER A 56 -9.63 -14.59 9.82
N GLU A 57 -8.48 -14.87 10.42
CA GLU A 57 -8.10 -16.18 10.99
C GLU A 57 -7.60 -16.04 12.43
N LYS A 58 -7.62 -17.13 13.20
CA LYS A 58 -7.04 -17.14 14.55
C LYS A 58 -5.51 -17.07 14.50
N PRO A 59 -4.82 -16.46 15.50
CA PRO A 59 -3.39 -16.61 15.67
C PRO A 59 -3.01 -18.10 15.78
N LYS A 60 -1.85 -18.47 15.21
CA LYS A 60 -1.29 -19.81 15.37
C LYS A 60 -0.64 -19.91 16.74
N VAL A 61 -0.96 -20.93 17.51
CA VAL A 61 -0.20 -21.31 18.71
C VAL A 61 1.05 -22.06 18.24
N GLU A 62 2.22 -21.56 18.59
CA GLU A 62 3.51 -22.20 18.35
C GLU A 62 3.80 -23.29 19.40
N THR A 63 4.75 -24.19 19.12
CA THR A 63 5.10 -25.32 19.99
C THR A 63 5.55 -24.90 21.41
N ASN A 64 5.98 -23.64 21.59
CA ASN A 64 6.35 -23.06 22.87
C ASN A 64 5.20 -22.29 23.57
N GLY A 65 3.97 -22.38 23.06
CA GLY A 65 2.78 -21.70 23.59
C GLY A 65 2.64 -20.22 23.19
N GLN A 66 3.59 -19.64 22.45
CA GLN A 66 3.47 -18.27 21.95
C GLN A 66 2.50 -18.18 20.77
N LEU A 67 1.89 -17.01 20.58
CA LEU A 67 1.02 -16.75 19.42
C LEU A 67 1.85 -16.19 18.26
N SER A 68 1.50 -16.56 17.03
CA SER A 68 2.08 -15.96 15.82
C SER A 68 1.01 -15.59 14.78
N VAL A 69 1.24 -14.48 14.10
CA VAL A 69 0.40 -13.99 12.98
C VAL A 69 1.23 -13.97 11.69
N PRO A 70 0.61 -14.12 10.50
CA PRO A 70 1.30 -13.90 9.23
C PRO A 70 1.91 -12.49 9.16
N ASN A 71 3.08 -12.36 8.56
CA ASN A 71 3.79 -11.08 8.42
C ASN A 71 2.93 -10.03 7.68
N VAL A 72 2.09 -10.48 6.74
CA VAL A 72 1.13 -9.67 5.96
C VAL A 72 -0.06 -9.13 6.78
N ALA A 73 -0.32 -9.67 7.98
CA ALA A 73 -1.35 -9.18 8.89
C ALA A 73 -0.92 -7.92 9.67
N ILE A 74 0.39 -7.64 9.72
CA ILE A 74 0.96 -6.56 10.53
C ILE A 74 1.11 -5.28 9.69
N VAL A 75 0.32 -4.27 10.02
CA VAL A 75 0.40 -2.93 9.43
C VAL A 75 1.24 -2.02 10.32
N LYS A 76 2.05 -1.13 9.73
CA LYS A 76 2.85 -0.14 10.48
C LYS A 76 2.34 1.27 10.20
N ALA A 77 1.97 1.99 11.26
CA ALA A 77 1.48 3.37 11.19
C ALA A 77 1.96 4.15 12.41
N ASN A 78 2.29 5.44 12.26
CA ASN A 78 2.76 6.28 13.38
C ASN A 78 3.93 5.68 14.20
N GLY A 79 4.77 4.85 13.57
CA GLY A 79 5.86 4.11 14.22
C GLY A 79 5.46 2.85 15.00
N GLN A 80 4.17 2.57 15.15
CA GLN A 80 3.64 1.41 15.88
C GLN A 80 3.20 0.28 14.92
N PRO A 81 3.41 -0.99 15.29
CA PRO A 81 2.83 -2.14 14.58
C PRO A 81 1.42 -2.46 15.12
N TYR A 82 0.47 -2.62 14.20
CA TYR A 82 -0.92 -2.96 14.47
C TYR A 82 -1.29 -4.26 13.77
N VAL A 83 -2.29 -4.95 14.32
CA VAL A 83 -3.15 -5.86 13.57
C VAL A 83 -4.60 -5.37 13.66
N PHE A 84 -5.47 -5.89 12.82
CA PHE A 84 -6.92 -5.65 12.93
C PHE A 84 -7.63 -6.91 13.43
N VAL A 85 -8.36 -6.78 14.54
CA VAL A 85 -9.20 -7.84 15.12
C VAL A 85 -10.62 -7.70 14.59
N PHE A 86 -11.21 -8.79 14.09
CA PHE A 86 -12.59 -8.81 13.61
C PHE A 86 -13.57 -9.19 14.72
N SER A 87 -14.25 -8.17 15.27
CA SER A 87 -15.24 -8.27 16.35
C SER A 87 -16.64 -8.64 15.86
N GLY A 88 -16.77 -9.26 14.68
CA GLY A 88 -18.05 -9.67 14.09
C GLY A 88 -18.82 -8.56 13.36
N THR A 89 -18.70 -7.30 13.79
CA THR A 89 -19.30 -6.13 13.10
C THR A 89 -18.30 -5.01 12.78
N THR A 90 -17.09 -5.10 13.31
CA THR A 90 -16.01 -4.12 13.20
C THR A 90 -14.66 -4.79 13.02
N TYR A 91 -13.72 -4.04 12.44
CA TYR A 91 -12.30 -4.32 12.43
C TYR A 91 -11.62 -3.31 13.35
N ASP A 92 -11.14 -3.81 14.48
CA ASP A 92 -10.59 -3.04 15.59
C ASP A 92 -9.06 -3.03 15.51
N PRO A 93 -8.39 -1.86 15.37
CA PRO A 93 -6.94 -1.79 15.35
C PRO A 93 -6.38 -2.01 16.75
N VAL A 94 -5.55 -3.04 16.91
CA VAL A 94 -4.86 -3.33 18.17
C VAL A 94 -3.36 -3.22 17.97
N VAL A 95 -2.71 -2.44 18.83
CA VAL A 95 -1.24 -2.33 18.87
C VAL A 95 -0.68 -3.66 19.39
N ILE A 96 0.29 -4.21 18.68
CA ILE A 96 0.95 -5.46 19.08
C ILE A 96 2.38 -5.23 19.56
N LYS A 97 2.90 -6.15 20.36
CA LYS A 97 4.34 -6.25 20.65
C LYS A 97 4.93 -7.40 19.83
N PRO A 98 5.54 -7.14 18.65
CA PRO A 98 6.20 -8.20 17.89
C PRO A 98 7.44 -8.72 18.64
N GLY A 99 7.67 -10.03 18.55
CA GLY A 99 8.85 -10.73 19.02
C GLY A 99 9.67 -11.26 17.85
N SER A 100 10.03 -12.54 17.89
CA SER A 100 10.78 -13.20 16.82
C SER A 100 10.03 -13.16 15.49
N VAL A 101 10.72 -12.70 14.44
CA VAL A 101 10.22 -12.67 13.06
C VAL A 101 10.82 -13.86 12.30
N SER A 102 9.95 -14.64 11.66
CA SER A 102 10.30 -15.70 10.71
C SER A 102 9.85 -15.30 9.29
N VAL A 103 10.20 -16.11 8.27
CA VAL A 103 9.93 -15.80 6.85
C VAL A 103 8.46 -15.49 6.55
N ASP A 104 7.52 -16.26 7.10
CA ASP A 104 6.07 -16.12 6.88
C ASP A 104 5.33 -15.45 8.06
N ARG A 105 5.79 -15.65 9.29
CA ARG A 105 5.06 -15.28 10.51
C ARG A 105 5.93 -14.54 11.52
N THR A 106 5.30 -13.67 12.29
CA THR A 106 5.89 -12.96 13.43
C THR A 106 5.21 -13.43 14.72
N VAL A 107 6.01 -13.75 15.73
CA VAL A 107 5.54 -14.00 17.10
C VAL A 107 4.98 -12.71 17.68
N VAL A 108 3.82 -12.79 18.33
CA VAL A 108 3.22 -11.68 19.07
C VAL A 108 3.36 -11.96 20.57
N LEU A 109 4.00 -11.04 21.28
CA LEU A 109 4.31 -11.13 22.71
C LEU A 109 3.24 -10.46 23.59
N ASP A 110 2.44 -9.55 23.01
CA ASP A 110 1.36 -8.82 23.64
C ASP A 110 0.43 -8.22 22.57
N GLY A 111 -0.85 -7.99 22.91
CA GLY A 111 -1.84 -7.33 22.06
C GLY A 111 -2.73 -8.23 21.19
N VAL A 112 -2.68 -9.56 21.31
CA VAL A 112 -3.68 -10.48 20.72
C VAL A 112 -3.94 -11.69 21.62
N THR A 113 -5.10 -12.33 21.47
CA THR A 113 -5.46 -13.60 22.14
C THR A 113 -5.74 -14.73 21.15
N ALA A 114 -5.71 -15.99 21.61
CA ALA A 114 -5.86 -17.17 20.76
C ALA A 114 -7.27 -17.37 20.17
N ASP A 115 -8.26 -16.64 20.67
CA ASP A 115 -9.67 -16.74 20.24
C ASP A 115 -10.11 -15.64 19.28
N GLU A 116 -9.34 -14.55 19.19
CA GLU A 116 -9.57 -13.45 18.26
C GLU A 116 -9.37 -13.87 16.79
N LYS A 117 -10.07 -13.18 15.89
CA LYS A 117 -9.91 -13.34 14.44
C LYS A 117 -9.11 -12.17 13.89
N ILE A 118 -7.84 -12.38 13.56
CA ILE A 118 -6.94 -11.36 13.01
C ILE A 118 -7.13 -11.29 11.50
N VAL A 119 -7.19 -10.09 10.93
CA VAL A 119 -7.22 -9.88 9.47
C VAL A 119 -5.86 -10.28 8.87
N VAL A 120 -5.84 -11.37 8.12
CA VAL A 120 -4.63 -11.95 7.49
C VAL A 120 -4.54 -11.68 5.98
N SER A 121 -5.64 -11.28 5.35
CA SER A 121 -5.69 -10.74 3.98
C SER A 121 -6.50 -9.46 3.97
N GLY A 122 -6.13 -8.48 3.12
CA GLY A 122 -6.81 -7.19 3.02
C GLY A 122 -6.57 -6.22 4.18
N ALA A 123 -5.61 -6.49 5.08
CA ALA A 123 -5.29 -5.62 6.23
C ALA A 123 -4.93 -4.18 5.82
N LEU A 124 -4.24 -3.99 4.69
CA LEU A 124 -3.95 -2.66 4.13
C LEU A 124 -5.21 -1.94 3.62
N SER A 125 -6.22 -2.68 3.14
CA SER A 125 -7.50 -2.12 2.71
C SER A 125 -8.33 -1.62 3.89
N ILE A 126 -8.29 -2.34 5.01
CA ILE A 126 -8.85 -1.89 6.29
C ILE A 126 -8.07 -0.67 6.81
N PHE A 127 -6.74 -0.66 6.75
CA PHE A 127 -5.95 0.52 7.12
C PHE A 127 -6.28 1.76 6.27
N ALA A 128 -6.38 1.61 4.95
CA ALA A 128 -6.77 2.71 4.07
C ALA A 128 -8.19 3.24 4.37
N GLU A 129 -9.11 2.37 4.82
CA GLU A 129 -10.41 2.79 5.32
C GLU A 129 -10.30 3.49 6.69
N SER A 130 -9.45 3.02 7.59
CA SER A 130 -9.27 3.62 8.92
C SER A 130 -8.68 5.01 8.88
N GLN A 131 -7.82 5.30 7.89
CA GLN A 131 -7.24 6.63 7.68
C GLN A 131 -8.21 7.63 7.03
N LYS A 132 -9.42 7.23 6.61
CA LYS A 132 -10.40 8.18 6.06
C LYS A 132 -10.91 9.09 7.16
N ASN A 133 -10.53 10.37 7.08
CA ASN A 133 -11.23 11.41 7.81
C ASN A 133 -12.67 11.51 7.30
N LYS A 134 -13.63 11.78 8.20
CA LYS A 134 -14.98 12.15 7.79
C LYS A 134 -14.94 13.64 7.46
N ARG A 135 -15.07 13.96 6.17
CA ARG A 135 -15.42 15.31 5.69
C ARG A 135 -16.86 15.64 6.11
#